data_AF-A0A7S0WDZ9-F1
#
_entry.id   AF-A0A7S0WDZ9-F1
#
_cell.length_a   1.000
_cell.length_b   1.000
_cell.length_c   1.000
_cell.angle_alpha   90.00
_cell.angle_beta   90.00
_cell.angle_gamma   90.00
#
_symmetry.space_group_name_H-M   'P 1'
#
loop_
_entity.id
_entity.type
_entity.pdbx_description
1 polymer ?
#
loop_
_entity_poly.entity_id
_entity_poly.type
_entity_poly.pdbx_seq_one_letter_code
_entity_poly.pdbx_strand_id
1 'polypeptide(L)'
;NVFASRETMTADADGAIDLEAVLLELSPTLASGQLIADEGFALFDAMSALEVGDVKMDAGARTTADALTLDALIARGRAPIDAPCDDALVRVFDALLACEGTFRAGSASATTTLSNA
;
A
#
# COMPACT_ATOMS: atom_id res chain seq x y z
N ASN A 1 5.64 -18.12 36.97
CA ASN A 1 6.17 -19.48 36.72
C ASN A 1 5.93 -19.88 35.25
N VAL A 2 6.10 -18.95 34.29
CA VAL A 2 5.65 -19.11 32.88
C VAL A 2 6.82 -19.45 31.93
N PHE A 3 8.07 -19.34 32.36
CA PHE A 3 9.25 -19.69 31.55
C PHE A 3 9.65 -21.18 31.61
N ALA A 4 8.72 -22.08 31.96
CA ALA A 4 9.04 -23.48 32.27
C ALA A 4 9.04 -24.43 31.05
N SER A 5 8.44 -24.04 29.92
CA SER A 5 8.52 -24.77 28.65
C SER A 5 9.62 -24.18 27.77
N ARG A 6 10.85 -24.71 27.88
CA ARG A 6 11.88 -24.49 26.85
C ARG A 6 11.49 -25.27 25.60
N GLU A 7 10.57 -24.75 24.80
CA GLU A 7 10.53 -25.14 23.40
C GLU A 7 11.78 -24.59 22.73
N THR A 8 12.56 -25.48 22.11
CA THR A 8 13.70 -25.14 21.28
C THR A 8 13.21 -24.31 20.10
N MET A 9 13.28 -22.99 20.23
CA MET A 9 13.21 -22.04 19.13
C MET A 9 14.26 -22.43 18.08
N THR A 10 13.83 -23.05 17.00
CA THR A 10 14.69 -23.40 15.87
C THR A 10 14.86 -22.16 15.03
N ALA A 11 16.08 -21.64 14.94
CA ALA A 11 16.41 -20.58 14.02
C ALA A 11 16.31 -21.09 12.57
N ASP A 12 15.73 -20.28 11.70
CA ASP A 12 15.67 -20.56 10.27
C ASP A 12 17.08 -20.45 9.64
N ALA A 13 17.21 -20.82 8.36
CA ALA A 13 18.52 -20.86 7.68
C ALA A 13 19.32 -19.53 7.75
N ASP A 14 18.63 -18.41 7.90
CA ASP A 14 19.19 -17.06 7.99
C ASP A 14 19.39 -16.56 9.45
N GLY A 15 19.14 -17.41 10.45
CA GLY A 15 19.25 -17.06 11.87
C GLY A 15 18.05 -16.31 12.44
N ALA A 16 16.97 -16.15 11.66
CA ALA A 16 15.71 -15.61 12.17
C ALA A 16 15.04 -16.62 13.11
N ILE A 17 14.50 -16.16 14.23
CA ILE A 17 13.82 -17.02 15.20
C ILE A 17 12.31 -16.84 15.05
N ASP A 18 11.58 -17.94 14.87
CA ASP A 18 10.12 -17.91 14.86
C ASP A 18 9.58 -17.65 16.27
N LEU A 19 8.72 -16.62 16.37
CA LEU A 19 8.08 -16.15 17.58
C LEU A 19 6.56 -16.34 17.56
N GLU A 20 5.98 -16.86 16.47
CA GLU A 20 4.53 -16.93 16.29
C GLU A 20 3.84 -17.69 17.43
N ALA A 21 4.36 -18.87 17.78
CA ALA A 21 3.81 -19.69 18.87
C ALA A 21 3.83 -18.96 20.22
N VAL A 22 4.93 -18.26 20.54
CA VAL A 22 5.08 -17.50 21.79
C VAL A 22 4.11 -16.33 21.84
N LEU A 23 3.95 -15.60 20.73
CA LEU A 23 3.01 -14.47 20.64
C LEU A 23 1.56 -14.95 20.77
N LEU A 24 1.21 -16.06 20.14
CA LEU A 24 -0.13 -16.68 20.25
C LEU A 24 -0.43 -17.11 21.69
N GLU A 25 0.53 -17.73 22.38
CA GLU A 25 0.38 -18.13 23.79
C GLU A 25 0.19 -16.93 24.73
N LEU A 26 0.94 -15.84 24.52
CA LEU A 26 0.92 -14.66 25.39
C LEU A 26 -0.21 -13.68 25.07
N SER A 27 -0.73 -13.67 23.84
CA SER A 27 -1.78 -12.75 23.41
C SER A 27 -3.03 -12.70 24.32
N PRO A 28 -3.53 -13.81 24.91
CA PRO A 28 -4.72 -13.79 25.77
C PRO A 28 -4.45 -13.17 27.16
N THR A 29 -3.19 -12.91 27.52
CA THR A 29 -2.85 -12.27 28.80
C THR A 29 -3.16 -10.78 28.81
N LEU A 30 -3.34 -10.17 27.63
CA LEU A 30 -3.77 -8.78 27.49
C LEU A 30 -5.26 -8.66 27.77
N ALA A 31 -5.63 -7.79 28.73
CA ALA A 31 -7.02 -7.45 28.96
C ALA A 31 -7.57 -6.57 27.84
N SER A 32 -8.89 -6.58 27.66
CA SER A 32 -9.56 -5.72 26.70
C SER A 32 -9.18 -4.24 26.90
N GLY A 33 -8.73 -3.59 25.83
CA GLY A 33 -8.29 -2.19 25.84
C GLY A 33 -6.84 -1.96 26.27
N GLN A 34 -6.09 -3.01 26.60
CA GLN A 34 -4.64 -2.91 26.80
C GLN A 34 -3.89 -3.00 25.48
N LEU A 35 -2.80 -2.24 25.40
CA LEU A 35 -1.88 -2.20 24.26
C LEU A 35 -0.45 -2.23 24.79
N ILE A 36 0.39 -3.08 24.20
CA ILE A 36 1.84 -3.04 24.43
C ILE A 36 2.43 -2.15 23.35
N ALA A 37 3.02 -1.03 23.75
CA ALA A 37 3.68 -0.09 22.88
C ALA A 37 4.87 0.56 23.60
N ASP A 38 5.73 1.22 22.84
CA ASP A 38 6.83 2.02 23.38
C ASP A 38 6.32 3.25 24.15
N GLU A 39 7.13 3.79 25.06
CA GLU A 39 6.76 4.97 25.88
C GLU A 39 6.44 6.21 25.04
N GLY A 40 7.01 6.34 23.83
CA GLY A 40 6.75 7.45 22.92
C GLY A 40 5.55 7.27 21.98
N PHE A 41 4.87 6.11 22.01
CA PHE A 41 3.83 5.79 21.05
C PHE A 41 2.50 6.49 21.36
N ALA A 42 1.93 7.17 20.36
CA ALA A 42 0.59 7.76 20.46
C ALA A 42 -0.40 7.06 19.53
N LEU A 43 -1.57 6.68 20.08
CA LEU A 43 -2.68 6.10 19.30
C LEU A 43 -3.15 7.02 18.16
N PHE A 44 -2.99 8.33 18.31
CA PHE A 44 -3.32 9.29 17.27
C PHE A 44 -2.49 9.07 15.98
N ASP A 45 -1.21 8.72 16.11
CA ASP A 45 -0.34 8.49 14.95
C ASP A 45 -0.75 7.20 14.22
N ALA A 46 -1.20 6.19 14.98
CA ALA A 46 -1.67 4.91 14.45
C ALA A 46 -2.98 5.02 13.65
N MET A 47 -3.75 6.10 13.78
CA MET A 47 -4.99 6.30 13.02
C MET A 47 -4.76 6.44 11.51
N SER A 48 -3.52 6.70 11.09
CA SER A 48 -3.12 6.77 9.69
C SER A 48 -2.52 5.46 9.13
N ALA A 49 -2.38 4.43 9.98
CA ALA A 49 -1.80 3.15 9.58
C ALA A 49 -2.67 2.46 8.51
N LEU A 50 -2.00 1.79 7.56
CA LEU A 50 -2.67 0.98 6.55
C LEU A 50 -2.93 -0.43 7.09
N GLU A 51 -4.12 -0.95 6.80
CA GLU A 51 -4.51 -2.32 7.17
C GLU A 51 -4.30 -3.24 5.97
N VAL A 52 -3.39 -4.21 6.12
CA VAL A 52 -3.10 -5.20 5.08
C VAL A 52 -4.31 -6.10 4.86
N GLY A 53 -4.69 -6.30 3.60
CA GLY A 53 -5.85 -7.11 3.21
C GLY A 53 -7.19 -6.36 3.15
N ASP A 54 -7.27 -5.11 3.65
CA ASP A 54 -8.45 -4.27 3.42
C ASP A 54 -8.41 -3.66 2.01
N VAL A 55 -9.41 -3.94 1.18
CA VAL A 55 -9.46 -3.53 -0.25
C VAL A 55 -9.41 -2.00 -0.47
N LYS A 56 -9.81 -1.20 0.52
CA LYS A 56 -9.81 0.27 0.44
C LYS A 56 -8.52 0.90 0.98
N MET A 57 -7.87 0.25 1.96
CA MET A 57 -6.66 0.76 2.60
C MET A 57 -5.39 0.16 1.99
N ASP A 58 -5.44 -1.08 1.52
CA ASP A 58 -4.31 -1.82 0.96
C ASP A 58 -4.34 -1.80 -0.58
N ALA A 59 -3.39 -1.07 -1.17
CA ALA A 59 -3.21 -1.04 -2.62
C ALA A 59 -2.83 -2.41 -3.20
N GLY A 60 -2.19 -3.28 -2.41
CA GLY A 60 -1.82 -4.65 -2.78
C GLY A 60 -2.96 -5.65 -2.68
N ALA A 61 -4.05 -5.32 -1.96
CA ALA A 61 -5.25 -6.16 -1.90
C ALA A 61 -6.07 -6.12 -3.21
N ARG A 62 -5.81 -5.14 -4.09
CA ARG A 62 -6.44 -5.11 -5.43
C ARG A 62 -5.84 -6.19 -6.31
N THR A 63 -6.71 -6.99 -6.92
CA THR A 63 -6.27 -8.06 -7.82
C THR A 63 -5.73 -7.48 -9.13
N THR A 64 -4.73 -8.13 -9.72
CA THR A 64 -4.16 -7.75 -11.01
C THR A 64 -5.17 -7.79 -12.16
N ALA A 65 -6.32 -8.46 -11.99
CA ALA A 65 -7.41 -8.46 -12.95
C ALA A 65 -8.12 -7.09 -13.05
N ASP A 66 -8.06 -6.28 -11.99
CA ASP A 66 -8.66 -4.94 -11.96
C ASP A 66 -7.68 -3.83 -12.37
N ALA A 67 -6.38 -4.16 -12.46
CA ALA A 67 -5.34 -3.22 -12.84
C ALA A 67 -5.17 -3.19 -14.37
N LEU A 68 -5.26 -2.00 -14.96
CA LEU A 68 -4.92 -1.82 -16.37
C LEU A 68 -3.40 -1.96 -16.53
N THR A 69 -2.98 -2.93 -17.34
CA THR A 69 -1.56 -3.06 -17.71
C THR A 69 -1.15 -1.94 -18.66
N LEU A 70 0.15 -1.60 -18.67
CA LEU A 70 0.70 -0.63 -19.60
C LEU A 70 0.38 -1.03 -21.06
N ASP A 71 0.52 -2.30 -21.41
CA ASP A 71 0.19 -2.81 -22.75
C ASP A 71 -1.29 -2.59 -23.10
N ALA A 72 -2.20 -2.76 -22.14
CA ALA A 72 -3.62 -2.49 -22.35
C ALA A 72 -3.90 -1.00 -22.53
N LEU A 73 -3.17 -0.12 -21.84
CA LEU A 73 -3.27 1.34 -22.00
C LEU A 73 -2.73 1.80 -23.37
N ILE A 74 -1.59 1.24 -23.81
CA ILE A 74 -1.03 1.47 -25.14
C ILE A 74 -2.01 1.00 -26.22
N ALA A 75 -2.54 -0.23 -26.10
CA ALA A 75 -3.50 -0.78 -27.05
C ALA A 75 -4.81 0.03 -27.15
N ARG A 76 -5.20 0.71 -26.05
CA ARG A 76 -6.36 1.61 -26.01
C ARG A 76 -6.05 3.02 -26.50
N GLY A 77 -4.80 3.32 -26.86
CA GLY A 77 -4.36 4.66 -27.25
C GLY A 77 -4.37 5.67 -26.11
N ARG A 78 -4.39 5.20 -24.85
CA ARG A 78 -4.35 6.04 -23.64
C ARG A 78 -2.93 6.39 -23.22
N ALA A 79 -1.97 5.55 -23.61
CA ALA A 79 -0.54 5.70 -23.38
C ALA A 79 0.22 5.66 -24.73
N PRO A 80 0.13 6.70 -25.58
CA PRO A 80 0.79 6.67 -26.88
C PRO A 80 2.32 6.66 -26.72
N ILE A 81 2.99 5.66 -27.29
CA ILE A 81 4.46 5.57 -27.31
C ILE A 81 5.04 6.66 -28.22
N ASP A 82 4.41 6.84 -29.38
CA ASP A 82 4.73 7.89 -30.33
C ASP A 82 3.62 8.93 -30.30
N ALA A 83 3.99 10.18 -29.97
CA ALA A 83 3.11 11.34 -30.03
C ALA A 83 3.59 12.25 -31.18
N PRO A 84 3.19 11.98 -32.44
CA PRO A 84 3.54 12.85 -33.56
C PRO A 84 3.05 14.28 -33.31
N CYS A 85 3.73 15.26 -33.90
CA CYS A 85 3.38 16.68 -33.76
C CYS A 85 2.13 17.02 -34.59
N ASP A 86 1.01 16.44 -34.21
CA ASP A 86 -0.32 16.61 -34.78
C ASP A 86 -1.37 16.68 -33.66
N ASP A 87 -2.65 16.46 -34.01
CA ASP A 87 -3.77 16.50 -33.08
C ASP A 87 -3.63 15.53 -31.88
N ALA A 88 -2.84 14.46 -32.00
CA ALA A 88 -2.61 13.52 -30.91
C ALA A 88 -1.83 14.17 -29.77
N LEU A 89 -0.78 14.93 -30.09
CA LEU A 89 0.02 15.65 -29.09
C LEU A 89 -0.81 16.71 -28.37
N VAL A 90 -1.72 17.39 -29.08
CA VAL A 90 -2.64 18.37 -28.49
C VAL A 90 -3.57 17.70 -27.46
N ARG A 91 -4.11 16.51 -27.76
CA ARG A 91 -4.97 15.76 -26.83
C ARG A 91 -4.23 15.29 -25.58
N VAL A 92 -2.97 14.89 -25.72
CA VAL A 92 -2.11 14.53 -24.57
C VAL A 92 -1.89 15.75 -23.68
N PHE A 93 -1.55 16.91 -24.27
CA PHE A 93 -1.38 18.14 -23.49
C PHE A 93 -2.67 18.63 -22.84
N ASP A 94 -3.82 18.51 -23.51
CA ASP A 94 -5.13 18.85 -22.94
C ASP A 94 -5.45 17.98 -21.71
N ALA A 95 -5.24 16.67 -21.81
CA ALA A 95 -5.42 15.75 -20.69
C ALA A 95 -4.46 16.05 -19.53
N LEU A 96 -3.18 16.33 -19.81
CA LEU A 96 -2.19 16.70 -18.79
C LEU A 96 -2.55 18.02 -18.12
N LEU A 97 -3.00 19.02 -18.88
CA LEU A 97 -3.44 20.31 -18.34
C LEU A 97 -4.67 20.15 -17.45
N ALA A 98 -5.62 19.32 -17.84
CA ALA A 98 -6.79 18.99 -17.01
C ALA A 98 -6.39 18.28 -15.70
N CYS A 99 -5.45 17.33 -15.76
CA CYS A 99 -4.90 16.68 -14.58
C CYS A 99 -4.19 17.68 -13.65
N GLU A 100 -3.37 18.58 -14.19
CA GLU A 100 -2.69 19.63 -13.42
C GLU A 100 -3.70 20.57 -12.75
N GLY A 101 -4.72 21.03 -13.48
CA GLY A 101 -5.79 21.85 -12.91
C GLY A 101 -6.52 21.13 -11.76
N THR A 102 -6.77 19.83 -11.91
CA THR A 102 -7.44 19.01 -10.89
C THR A 102 -6.54 18.79 -9.65
N PHE A 103 -5.24 18.58 -9.86
CA PHE A 103 -4.25 18.48 -8.79
C PHE A 103 -4.17 19.79 -8.00
N ARG A 104 -4.06 20.92 -8.70
CA ARG A 104 -4.02 22.26 -8.09
C ARG A 104 -5.30 22.63 -7.35
N ALA A 105 -6.42 22.02 -7.70
CA ALA A 105 -7.70 22.16 -6.99
C ALA A 105 -7.78 21.31 -5.70
N GLY A 106 -6.75 20.54 -5.35
CA GLY A 106 -6.65 19.79 -4.09
C GLY A 106 -6.79 18.28 -4.22
N SER A 107 -6.85 17.72 -5.44
CA SER A 107 -6.86 16.27 -5.64
C SER A 107 -5.47 15.67 -5.50
N ALA A 108 -5.37 14.36 -5.28
CA ALA A 108 -4.08 13.68 -5.14
C ALA A 108 -3.32 13.57 -6.47
N SER A 109 -2.01 13.79 -6.42
CA SER A 109 -1.10 13.65 -7.56
C SER A 109 -1.12 12.23 -8.14
N ALA A 110 -1.19 11.23 -7.26
CA ALA A 110 -1.24 9.80 -7.61
C ALA A 110 -2.42 9.42 -8.52
N THR A 111 -3.53 10.16 -8.46
CA THR A 111 -4.73 9.92 -9.28
C THR A 111 -4.95 11.00 -10.34
N THR A 112 -3.97 11.87 -10.57
CA THR A 112 -4.04 12.94 -11.56
C THR A 112 -2.78 12.95 -12.41
N THR A 113 -1.80 13.81 -12.10
CA THR A 113 -0.59 14.04 -12.91
C THR A 113 0.28 12.78 -13.04
N LEU A 114 0.35 11.94 -12.00
CA LEU A 114 1.11 10.68 -12.05
C LEU A 114 0.32 9.52 -12.69
N SER A 115 -0.99 9.68 -12.86
CA SER A 115 -1.86 8.65 -13.45
C SER A 115 -2.09 8.84 -14.96
N ASN A 116 -1.80 10.02 -15.49
CA ASN A 116 -1.90 10.29 -16.92
C ASN A 116 -0.62 9.82 -17.62
N ALA A 117 -0.42 8.51 -17.58
CA ALA A 117 0.52 7.73 -18.36
C ALA A 117 -0.21 6.47 -18.84
#